data_AF-A0A9Q7SEW7-F1
#
_entry.id   AF-A0A9Q7SEW7-F1
#
_cell.length_a   1.000
_cell.length_b   1.000
_cell.length_c   1.000
_cell.angle_alpha   90.00
_cell.angle_beta   90.00
_cell.angle_gamma   90.00
#
_symmetry.space_group_name_H-M   'P 1'
#
loop_
_entity.id
_entity.type
_entity.pdbx_description
1 polymer ?
#
loop_
_entity_poly.entity_id
_entity_poly.type
_entity_poly.pdbx_seq_one_letter_code
_entity_poly.pdbx_strand_id
1 'polypeptide(L)'
;MSAQTGQQRVDHAALTHGWICNGGTVDDVGLYSYRRPGTASFVKVAYANGIILWADGITSARERRRFDGIGKADRLVSFLAEP
;
A
#
# COMPACT_ATOMS: atom_id res chain seq x y z
N MET A 1 18.37 7.43 -14.53
CA MET A 1 17.47 6.59 -13.69
C MET A 1 16.22 7.40 -13.42
N SER A 2 15.04 6.91 -13.79
CA SER A 2 13.79 7.55 -13.34
C SER A 2 13.62 7.29 -11.84
N ALA A 3 13.21 8.29 -11.06
CA ALA A 3 12.88 8.08 -9.66
C ALA A 3 11.65 7.16 -9.55
N GLN A 4 11.72 6.15 -8.68
CA GLN A 4 10.61 5.22 -8.46
C GLN A 4 9.41 5.96 -7.86
N THR A 5 8.21 5.76 -8.41
CA THR A 5 6.98 6.38 -7.88
C THR A 5 6.60 5.78 -6.52
N GLY A 6 5.75 6.49 -5.75
CA GLY A 6 5.23 5.97 -4.48
C GLY A 6 4.53 4.63 -4.66
N GLN A 7 3.77 4.47 -5.74
CA GLN A 7 3.12 3.22 -6.10
C GLN A 7 4.13 2.09 -6.36
N GLN A 8 5.13 2.32 -7.21
CA GLN A 8 6.13 1.30 -7.52
C GLN A 8 6.90 0.82 -6.28
N ARG A 9 7.16 1.73 -5.31
CA ARG A 9 7.80 1.39 -4.03
C ARG A 9 6.92 0.47 -3.19
N VAL A 10 5.63 0.79 -3.09
CA VAL A 10 4.66 -0.01 -2.32
C VAL A 10 4.40 -1.35 -2.98
N ASP A 11 4.27 -1.40 -4.31
CA ASP A 11 4.12 -2.64 -5.08
C ASP A 11 5.31 -3.58 -4.87
N HIS A 12 6.53 -3.04 -4.93
CA HIS A 12 7.74 -3.80 -4.68
C HIS A 12 7.81 -4.34 -3.24
N ALA A 13 7.49 -3.52 -2.24
CA ALA A 13 7.45 -3.95 -0.85
C ALA A 13 6.37 -5.01 -0.60
N ALA A 14 5.19 -4.83 -1.19
CA ALA A 14 4.09 -5.80 -1.09
C ALA A 14 4.52 -7.17 -1.62
N LEU A 15 5.08 -7.21 -2.83
CA LEU A 15 5.61 -8.44 -3.41
C LEU A 15 6.71 -9.07 -2.54
N THR A 16 7.66 -8.26 -2.05
CA THR A 16 8.78 -8.72 -1.22
C THR A 16 8.33 -9.37 0.09
N HIS A 17 7.26 -8.83 0.69
CA HIS A 17 6.74 -9.33 1.98
C HIS A 17 5.52 -10.25 1.82
N GLY A 18 5.27 -10.76 0.60
CA GLY A 18 4.24 -11.76 0.33
C GLY A 18 2.80 -11.24 0.38
N TRP A 19 2.61 -9.93 0.26
CA TRP A 19 1.29 -9.33 0.10
C TRP A 19 0.81 -9.43 -1.35
N ILE A 20 -0.48 -9.66 -1.51
CA ILE A 20 -1.13 -9.78 -2.81
C ILE A 20 -1.92 -8.51 -3.08
N CYS A 21 -1.68 -7.89 -4.24
CA CYS A 21 -2.52 -6.81 -4.75
C CYS A 21 -3.77 -7.39 -5.43
N ASN A 22 -4.96 -6.99 -4.97
CA ASN A 22 -6.26 -7.48 -5.43
C ASN A 22 -7.08 -6.39 -6.16
N GLY A 23 -6.45 -5.36 -6.71
CA GLY A 23 -7.17 -4.26 -7.36
C GLY A 23 -6.30 -3.36 -8.22
N GLY A 24 -6.95 -2.37 -8.84
CA GLY A 24 -6.39 -1.42 -9.79
C GLY A 24 -7.34 -1.25 -10.96
N THR A 25 -8.21 -0.24 -10.91
CA THR A 25 -8.90 0.23 -12.12
C THR A 25 -7.95 1.14 -12.91
N VAL A 26 -7.96 0.95 -14.22
CA VAL A 26 -7.09 1.65 -15.18
C VAL A 26 -7.68 3.04 -15.45
N ASP A 27 -6.94 4.07 -15.01
CA ASP A 27 -6.90 5.48 -15.42
C ASP A 27 -6.80 6.43 -14.21
N ASP A 28 -6.00 7.50 -14.37
CA ASP A 28 -5.52 8.59 -13.50
C ASP A 28 -5.59 8.46 -11.97
N VAL A 29 -6.67 7.93 -11.39
CA VAL A 29 -6.83 7.62 -9.97
C VAL A 29 -7.31 6.18 -9.77
N GLY A 30 -6.44 5.30 -9.27
CA GLY A 30 -6.77 3.90 -9.01
C GLY A 30 -6.84 3.57 -7.52
N LEU A 31 -7.85 2.78 -7.12
CA LEU A 31 -7.95 2.22 -5.77
C LEU A 31 -7.39 0.80 -5.73
N TYR A 32 -6.31 0.62 -4.98
CA TYR A 32 -5.59 -0.63 -4.84
C TYR A 32 -5.87 -1.22 -3.45
N SER A 33 -5.90 -2.54 -3.37
CA SER A 33 -6.07 -3.26 -2.10
C SER A 33 -5.01 -4.34 -1.99
N TYR A 34 -4.07 -4.19 -1.07
CA TYR A 34 -3.05 -5.18 -0.77
C TYR A 34 -3.49 -5.99 0.45
N ARG A 35 -3.37 -7.32 0.39
CA ARG A 35 -3.75 -8.22 1.50
C ARG A 35 -2.63 -9.20 1.79
N ARG A 36 -2.40 -9.49 3.07
CA ARG A 36 -1.44 -10.51 3.48
C ARG A 36 -2.15 -11.85 3.67
N PRO A 37 -1.83 -12.88 2.86
CA PRO A 37 -2.49 -14.17 2.93
C PRO A 37 -2.46 -14.78 4.33
N GLY A 38 -3.54 -15.45 4.72
CA GLY A 38 -3.66 -16.11 6.02
C GLY A 38 -3.86 -15.16 7.23
N THR A 39 -3.97 -13.85 7.01
CA THR A 39 -4.16 -12.86 8.08
C THR A 39 -5.38 -11.97 7.84
N ALA A 40 -5.78 -11.22 8.86
CA ALA A 40 -6.75 -10.13 8.71
C ALA A 40 -6.15 -8.86 8.09
N SER A 41 -4.82 -8.82 7.85
CA SER A 41 -4.15 -7.61 7.42
C SER A 41 -4.50 -7.23 5.99
N PHE A 42 -4.88 -5.96 5.79
CA PHE A 42 -5.03 -5.37 4.47
C PHE A 42 -4.65 -3.89 4.49
N VAL A 43 -4.33 -3.33 3.33
CA VAL A 43 -4.25 -1.88 3.13
C VAL A 43 -4.93 -1.50 1.82
N LYS A 44 -5.73 -0.43 1.87
CA LYS A 44 -6.32 0.23 0.71
C LYS A 44 -5.53 1.50 0.43
N VAL A 45 -5.16 1.68 -0.82
CA VAL A 45 -4.35 2.83 -1.26
C VAL A 45 -4.99 3.44 -2.49
N ALA A 46 -5.24 4.74 -2.47
CA ALA A 46 -5.57 5.47 -3.69
C ALA A 46 -4.30 6.10 -4.26
N TYR A 47 -4.01 5.78 -5.51
CA TYR A 47 -2.92 6.40 -6.26
C TYR A 47 -3.45 7.34 -7.32
N ALA A 48 -2.74 8.44 -7.58
CA ALA A 48 -2.90 9.23 -8.78
C ALA A 48 -1.54 9.47 -9.44
N ASN A 49 -1.36 9.08 -10.70
CA ASN A 49 -0.07 9.18 -11.41
C ASN A 49 1.12 8.61 -10.60
N GLY A 50 0.91 7.49 -9.89
CA GLY A 50 1.91 6.85 -9.04
C GLY A 50 2.15 7.54 -7.68
N ILE A 51 1.43 8.62 -7.37
CA ILE A 51 1.48 9.35 -6.09
C ILE A 51 0.37 8.81 -5.18
N ILE A 52 0.67 8.60 -3.89
CA ILE A 52 -0.32 8.18 -2.90
C ILE A 52 -1.16 9.38 -2.45
N LEU A 53 -2.46 9.34 -2.71
CA LEU A 53 -3.39 10.37 -2.23
C LEU A 53 -3.78 10.12 -0.77
N TRP A 54 -4.17 8.88 -0.46
CA TRP A 54 -4.52 8.44 0.90
C TRP A 54 -4.35 6.92 1.00
N ALA A 55 -4.20 6.44 2.23
CA ALA A 55 -4.25 5.01 2.51
C ALA A 55 -4.73 4.74 3.93
N ASP A 56 -5.47 3.64 4.07
CA ASP A 56 -5.91 3.07 5.34
C ASP A 56 -5.70 1.57 5.33
N GLY A 57 -5.26 1.03 6.46
CA GLY A 57 -4.99 -0.38 6.65
C GLY A 57 -5.53 -0.92 7.97
N ILE A 58 -5.44 -2.24 8.06
CA ILE A 58 -5.79 -3.04 9.22
C ILE A 58 -4.61 -3.98 9.49
N THR A 59 -4.17 -4.07 10.75
CA THR A 59 -3.13 -5.02 11.19
C THR A 59 -3.71 -6.43 11.35
N SER A 60 -2.86 -7.43 11.60
CA SER A 60 -3.32 -8.79 11.89
C SER A 60 -4.14 -8.87 13.18
N ALA A 61 -3.85 -7.97 14.14
CA ALA A 61 -4.63 -7.80 15.37
C ALA A 61 -5.94 -7.01 15.17
N ARG A 62 -6.30 -6.67 13.92
CA ARG A 62 -7.48 -5.88 13.53
C ARG A 62 -7.46 -4.42 13.98
N GLU A 63 -6.27 -3.87 14.23
CA GLU A 63 -6.12 -2.46 14.57
C GLU A 63 -6.10 -1.60 13.31
N ARG A 64 -6.75 -0.43 13.37
CA ARG A 64 -6.77 0.53 12.24
C ARG A 64 -5.45 1.29 12.16
N ARG A 65 -4.91 1.39 10.93
CA ARG A 65 -3.73 2.20 10.62
C ARG A 65 -4.07 3.20 9.52
N ARG A 66 -3.96 4.50 9.81
CA ARG A 66 -4.15 5.56 8.82
C ARG A 66 -2.79 6.11 8.39
N PHE A 67 -2.64 6.39 7.09
CA PHE A 67 -1.39 6.89 6.50
C PHE A 67 -1.57 8.32 5.95
N ASP A 68 -1.65 9.29 6.87
CA ASP A 68 -1.80 10.71 6.56
C ASP A 68 -0.47 11.46 6.43
N GLY A 69 -0.51 12.71 5.93
CA GLY A 69 0.67 13.59 5.82
C GLY A 69 1.73 13.19 4.78
N ILE A 70 2.91 13.79 4.89
CA ILE A 70 4.10 13.56 4.03
C ILE A 70 4.77 12.22 4.38
N GLY A 71 5.44 11.59 3.41
CA GLY A 71 6.19 10.34 3.63
C GLY A 71 5.32 9.09 3.68
N LYS A 72 4.10 9.13 3.10
CA LYS A 72 3.17 7.99 3.09
C LYS A 72 3.78 6.73 2.50
N ALA A 73 4.58 6.86 1.44
CA ALA A 73 5.25 5.73 0.80
C ALA A 73 6.16 4.99 1.78
N ASP A 74 7.00 5.71 2.54
CA ASP A 74 7.90 5.10 3.53
C ASP A 74 7.13 4.40 4.65
N ARG A 75 6.04 5.02 5.12
CA ARG A 75 5.18 4.43 6.16
C ARG A 75 4.44 3.19 5.68
N LEU A 76 3.94 3.19 4.44
CA LEU A 76 3.30 2.02 3.83
C LEU A 76 4.31 0.90 3.63
N VAL A 77 5.51 1.21 3.13
CA VAL A 77 6.60 0.23 2.99
C VAL A 77 6.94 -0.38 4.35
N SER A 78 7.08 0.44 5.40
CA SER A 78 7.32 -0.04 6.76
C SER A 78 6.19 -0.92 7.28
N PHE A 79 4.93 -0.58 6.99
CA PHE A 79 3.77 -1.36 7.41
C PHE A 79 3.72 -2.72 6.69
N LEU A 80 4.03 -2.78 5.40
CA LEU A 80 4.04 -4.03 4.64
C LEU A 80 5.14 -5.00 5.12
N ALA A 81 6.19 -4.48 5.75
CA ALA A 81 7.26 -5.26 6.37
C ALA A 81 6.93 -5.75 7.80
N GLU A 82 5.79 -5.35 8.38
CA GLU A 82 5.37 -5.82 9.70
C GLU A 82 5.09 -7.35 9.67
N PRO A 83 5.47 -8.08 10.73
CA PRO A 83 5.40 -9.54 10.80
C PRO A 83 4.00 -10.12 10.95
#